data_AF-A0A7C6TBD6-F1
#
_entry.id   AF-A0A7C6TBD6-F1
#
_cell.length_a   1.000
_cell.length_b   1.000
_cell.length_c   1.000
_cell.angle_alpha   90.00
_cell.angle_beta   90.00
_cell.angle_gamma   90.00
#
_symmetry.space_group_name_H-M   'P 1'
#
loop_
_entity.id
_entity.type
_entity.pdbx_description
1 polymer ?
#
loop_
_entity_poly.entity_id
_entity_poly.type
_entity_poly.pdbx_seq_one_letter_code
_entity_poly.pdbx_strand_id
1 'polypeptide(L)'
;MANWLGEVPLLWTGSGKDGVLMAMPQHTVSDPMDERQEPGQADSPGRRGAVTPRALLTALFLTVVAGFWIRESEIVALGVYITESVPTIPAVAAILIVLLANALLTYTPWADRRFSRGEMLFIFFFVCVSTMAFSCGVARFFIALMTAPFYFNQTGNKLDEAQKYLPDWATVRDPDAIRGVYEALRGAPIPWGVWVGPLLAWLGFFVALWLAMMCLVMLMHRPWVEKEKLTFPLVQLPLEITDTQPRSGGIPPFFRNPVMWAGFALSFVFNLANIIHAVAPSFPAWKNAFSFVPFTQPPLSAVGALTIHNRPELIGFGYLVSAEISFSIWATFLLERLAAVVMSGMGYREAGFPF
;
A
#
# COMPACT_ATOMS: atom_id res chain seq x y z
N MET A 1 -29.32 47.10 -19.82
CA MET A 1 -30.66 46.52 -20.05
C MET A 1 -30.92 45.59 -18.88
N ALA A 2 -31.81 46.02 -17.97
CA ALA A 2 -32.41 45.35 -16.78
C ALA A 2 -31.44 44.65 -15.76
N ASN A 3 -31.08 45.26 -14.63
CA ASN A 3 -31.81 45.38 -13.33
C ASN A 3 -32.18 44.05 -12.65
N TRP A 4 -31.73 43.91 -11.39
CA TRP A 4 -32.31 43.22 -10.20
C TRP A 4 -31.14 42.82 -9.28
N LEU A 5 -30.57 43.70 -8.44
CA LEU A 5 -30.97 44.20 -7.10
C LEU A 5 -31.20 43.13 -6.01
N GLY A 6 -30.55 43.38 -4.85
CA GLY A 6 -30.71 42.71 -3.56
C GLY A 6 -29.38 42.59 -2.80
N GLU A 7 -28.65 43.68 -2.57
CA GLU A 7 -28.63 44.46 -1.31
C GLU A 7 -28.30 43.65 -0.03
N VAL A 8 -27.09 43.87 0.51
CA VAL A 8 -26.76 43.72 1.94
C VAL A 8 -26.00 44.99 2.35
N PRO A 9 -26.49 45.83 3.27
CA PRO A 9 -25.80 47.07 3.63
C PRO A 9 -24.73 46.85 4.72
N LEU A 10 -23.63 47.54 4.51
CA LEU A 10 -22.53 47.79 5.43
C LEU A 10 -22.89 48.82 6.51
N LEU A 11 -22.28 48.62 7.69
CA LEU A 11 -21.78 49.62 8.65
C LEU A 11 -22.80 50.53 9.38
N TRP A 12 -22.76 50.47 10.72
CA TRP A 12 -23.15 51.60 11.56
C TRP A 12 -21.98 52.06 12.43
N THR A 13 -21.69 53.35 12.26
CA THR A 13 -20.70 54.21 12.90
C THR A 13 -21.17 54.66 14.29
N GLY A 14 -20.25 54.81 15.26
CA GLY A 14 -20.59 55.25 16.61
C GLY A 14 -20.91 56.73 16.76
N SER A 15 -21.71 57.08 17.78
CA SER A 15 -21.54 58.24 18.67
C SER A 15 -22.60 58.19 19.79
N GLY A 16 -22.17 58.39 21.04
CA GLY A 16 -22.90 57.99 22.24
C GLY A 16 -23.90 59.00 22.82
N LYS A 17 -24.56 58.57 23.90
CA LYS A 17 -24.71 59.27 25.18
C LYS A 17 -25.57 58.43 26.15
N ASP A 18 -25.19 58.53 27.42
CA ASP A 18 -25.99 58.28 28.62
C ASP A 18 -26.15 56.82 29.14
N GLY A 19 -25.45 56.55 30.25
CA GLY A 19 -26.13 55.99 31.42
C GLY A 19 -25.75 54.58 31.87
N VAL A 20 -25.16 54.55 33.08
CA VAL A 20 -25.17 53.47 34.08
C VAL A 20 -24.02 52.45 34.02
N LEU A 21 -23.12 52.67 34.98
CA LEU A 21 -22.07 51.78 35.47
C LEU A 21 -22.61 50.37 35.79
N MET A 22 -22.07 49.35 35.10
CA MET A 22 -22.06 47.98 35.59
C MET A 22 -20.61 47.49 35.51
N ALA A 23 -19.97 47.34 36.68
CA ALA A 23 -18.63 46.80 36.80
C ALA A 23 -18.63 45.35 36.31
N MET A 24 -18.07 45.11 35.12
CA MET A 24 -17.78 43.77 34.61
C MET A 24 -16.54 43.24 35.35
N PRO A 25 -16.57 42.01 35.89
CA PRO A 25 -15.40 41.42 36.53
C PRO A 25 -14.30 41.19 35.49
N GLN A 26 -13.09 41.63 35.82
CA GLN A 26 -11.89 41.34 35.05
C GLN A 26 -11.71 39.82 34.94
N HIS A 27 -11.82 39.26 33.74
CA HIS A 27 -11.33 37.93 33.47
C HIS A 27 -9.79 37.98 33.54
N THR A 28 -9.27 37.58 34.69
CA THR A 28 -7.87 37.24 34.89
C THR A 28 -7.46 36.16 33.89
N VAL A 29 -6.35 36.42 33.20
CA VAL A 29 -5.61 35.40 32.44
C VAL A 29 -5.18 34.33 33.44
N SER A 30 -5.78 33.15 33.38
CA SER A 30 -5.40 32.01 34.19
C SER A 30 -4.15 31.34 33.61
N ASP A 31 -3.16 31.18 34.47
CA ASP A 31 -1.91 30.43 34.34
C ASP A 31 -2.13 29.00 33.78
N PRO A 32 -1.23 28.41 32.97
CA PRO A 32 -1.40 27.09 32.39
C PRO A 32 -0.84 26.02 33.34
N MET A 33 -1.45 25.82 34.51
CA MET A 33 -1.22 24.67 35.39
C MET A 33 -2.42 24.41 36.31
N ASP A 34 -3.51 23.86 35.77
CA ASP A 34 -4.56 23.24 36.60
C ASP A 34 -4.92 21.88 35.96
N GLU A 35 -4.08 20.88 36.26
CA GLU A 35 -4.41 19.46 36.13
C GLU A 35 -5.60 19.14 37.05
N ARG A 36 -6.82 19.27 36.53
CA ARG A 36 -7.96 18.56 37.12
C ARG A 36 -8.11 17.22 36.43
N GLN A 37 -7.42 16.24 37.00
CA GLN A 37 -7.79 14.84 36.85
C GLN A 37 -9.25 14.68 37.30
N GLU A 38 -10.13 14.34 36.37
CA GLU A 38 -11.47 13.85 36.71
C GLU A 38 -11.33 12.54 37.51
N PRO A 39 -11.80 12.49 38.77
CA PRO A 39 -11.78 11.25 39.55
C PRO A 39 -13.02 10.42 39.18
N GLY A 40 -12.87 9.42 38.32
CA GLY A 40 -13.97 8.49 38.07
C GLY A 40 -14.01 7.70 36.75
N GLN A 41 -12.97 7.71 35.91
CA GLN A 41 -12.83 6.69 34.87
C GLN A 41 -12.25 5.43 35.50
N ALA A 42 -13.13 4.57 36.00
CA ALA A 42 -12.80 3.19 36.33
C ALA A 42 -12.06 2.56 35.13
N ASP A 43 -10.92 1.94 35.41
CA ASP A 43 -10.12 1.16 34.47
C ASP A 43 -11.04 0.26 33.62
N SER A 44 -11.18 0.62 32.34
CA SER A 44 -11.88 -0.24 31.39
C SER A 44 -11.12 -1.58 31.31
N PRO A 45 -11.77 -2.76 31.38
CA PRO A 45 -11.11 -4.07 31.45
C PRO A 45 -10.33 -4.53 30.20
N GLY A 46 -9.72 -3.62 29.42
CA GLY A 46 -9.31 -3.90 28.04
C GLY A 46 -7.99 -3.29 27.55
N ARG A 47 -7.21 -2.56 28.35
CA ARG A 47 -5.89 -2.06 27.93
C ARG A 47 -4.81 -3.15 28.04
N ARG A 48 -5.01 -4.29 27.38
CA ARG A 48 -3.87 -5.17 27.03
C ARG A 48 -3.03 -4.40 26.01
N GLY A 49 -1.72 -4.26 26.26
CA GLY A 49 -0.81 -3.61 25.33
C GLY A 49 -0.93 -4.21 23.91
N ALA A 50 -0.80 -3.37 22.88
CA ALA A 50 -0.89 -3.83 21.49
C ALA A 50 0.25 -4.80 21.13
N VAL A 51 1.41 -4.64 21.77
CA VAL A 51 2.58 -5.50 21.59
C VAL A 51 2.65 -6.48 22.76
N THR A 52 2.35 -7.73 22.48
CA THR A 52 2.50 -8.84 23.44
C THR A 52 3.37 -9.94 22.83
N PRO A 53 4.04 -10.77 23.65
CA PRO A 53 4.82 -11.89 23.14
C PRO A 53 4.00 -12.84 22.25
N ARG A 54 2.73 -13.08 22.58
CA ARG A 54 1.83 -13.91 21.77
C ARG A 54 1.54 -13.28 20.41
N ALA A 55 1.32 -11.96 20.36
CA ALA A 55 1.06 -11.25 19.11
C ALA A 55 2.32 -11.25 18.22
N LEU A 56 3.49 -11.03 18.82
CA LEU A 56 4.77 -11.11 18.11
C LEU A 56 5.05 -12.50 17.53
N LEU A 57 4.89 -13.55 18.33
CA LEU A 57 5.07 -14.93 17.86
C LEU A 57 4.08 -15.30 16.75
N THR A 58 2.83 -14.86 16.88
CA THR A 58 1.81 -15.06 15.85
C THR A 58 2.17 -14.32 14.56
N ALA A 59 2.60 -13.05 14.67
CA ALA A 59 3.01 -12.25 13.52
C ALA A 59 4.22 -12.87 12.82
N LEU A 60 5.25 -13.28 13.56
CA LEU A 60 6.42 -13.98 13.00
C LEU A 60 6.04 -15.26 12.28
N PHE A 61 5.19 -16.09 12.90
CA PHE A 61 4.69 -17.31 12.28
C PHE A 61 3.95 -17.02 10.97
N LEU A 62 3.02 -16.06 10.98
CA LEU A 62 2.26 -15.67 9.78
C LEU A 62 3.16 -15.05 8.70
N THR A 63 4.21 -14.32 9.07
CA THR A 63 5.21 -13.81 8.12
C THR A 63 5.98 -14.94 7.45
N VAL A 64 6.36 -15.99 8.18
CA VAL A 64 7.03 -17.17 7.60
C VAL A 64 6.10 -17.91 6.64
N VAL A 65 4.85 -18.16 7.05
CA VAL A 65 3.84 -18.78 6.19
C VAL A 65 3.59 -17.94 4.93
N ALA A 66 3.49 -16.60 5.08
CA ALA A 66 3.40 -15.68 3.97
C ALA A 66 4.62 -15.79 3.04
N GLY A 67 5.84 -15.92 3.56
CA GLY A 67 7.04 -16.12 2.75
C GLY A 67 6.97 -17.36 1.85
N PHE A 68 6.47 -18.49 2.36
CA PHE A 68 6.23 -19.68 1.53
C PHE A 68 5.16 -19.44 0.47
N TRP A 69 4.07 -18.76 0.84
CA TRP A 69 3.01 -18.41 -0.11
C TRP A 69 3.53 -17.50 -1.23
N ILE A 70 4.29 -16.47 -0.89
CA ILE A 70 4.93 -15.52 -1.83
C ILE A 70 5.88 -16.26 -2.76
N ARG A 71 6.73 -17.15 -2.23
CA ARG A 71 7.63 -17.96 -3.06
C ARG A 71 6.85 -18.77 -4.10
N GLU A 72 5.79 -19.46 -3.68
CA GLU A 72 4.99 -20.28 -4.59
C GLU A 72 4.25 -19.42 -5.62
N SER A 73 3.64 -18.29 -5.23
CA SER A 73 2.87 -17.45 -6.16
C SER A 73 3.74 -16.66 -7.13
N GLU A 74 4.86 -16.09 -6.66
CA GLU A 74 5.66 -15.10 -7.40
C GLU A 74 6.89 -15.68 -8.07
N ILE A 75 7.46 -16.77 -7.55
CA ILE A 75 8.70 -17.34 -8.08
C ILE A 75 8.42 -18.64 -8.83
N VAL A 76 7.58 -19.52 -8.26
CA VAL A 76 7.31 -20.85 -8.84
C VAL A 76 6.20 -20.78 -9.88
N ALA A 77 5.01 -20.31 -9.50
CA ALA A 77 3.86 -20.25 -10.37
C ALA A 77 3.92 -19.09 -11.38
N LEU A 78 4.64 -18.01 -11.04
CA LEU A 78 4.68 -16.75 -11.80
C LEU A 78 3.27 -16.22 -12.15
N GLY A 79 2.29 -16.53 -11.30
CA GLY A 79 0.88 -16.30 -11.59
C GLY A 79 0.42 -14.90 -11.16
N VAL A 80 0.83 -14.46 -9.97
CA VAL A 80 0.41 -13.19 -9.38
C VAL A 80 1.44 -12.69 -8.38
N TYR A 81 1.67 -11.37 -8.40
CA TYR A 81 2.51 -10.67 -7.43
C TYR A 81 1.65 -10.19 -6.26
N ILE A 82 1.62 -10.96 -5.18
CA ILE A 82 0.75 -10.72 -4.02
C ILE A 82 1.34 -9.70 -3.03
N THR A 83 2.63 -9.43 -3.12
CA THR A 83 3.33 -8.41 -2.32
C THR A 83 3.27 -7.01 -2.91
N GLU A 84 2.97 -6.87 -4.21
CA GLU A 84 2.89 -5.58 -4.93
C GLU A 84 1.59 -4.81 -4.65
N SER A 85 0.73 -5.31 -3.76
CA SER A 85 -0.46 -4.60 -3.29
C SER A 85 -0.17 -3.81 -2.01
N VAL A 86 -0.86 -2.69 -1.83
CA VAL A 86 -0.83 -1.91 -0.58
C VAL A 86 -2.27 -1.75 -0.07
N PRO A 87 -2.64 -2.31 1.10
CA PRO A 87 -1.83 -3.19 1.95
C PRO A 87 -1.51 -4.54 1.26
N THR A 88 -0.48 -5.25 1.74
CA THR A 88 -0.09 -6.53 1.11
C THR A 88 -1.19 -7.58 1.31
N ILE A 89 -1.48 -8.38 0.28
CA ILE A 89 -2.48 -9.45 0.36
C ILE A 89 -2.21 -10.41 1.54
N PRO A 90 -0.96 -10.82 1.83
CA PRO A 90 -0.64 -11.59 3.03
C PRO A 90 -1.04 -10.93 4.35
N ALA A 91 -0.94 -9.61 4.48
CA ALA A 91 -1.37 -8.90 5.69
C ALA A 91 -2.90 -8.92 5.85
N VAL A 92 -3.63 -8.73 4.75
CA VAL A 92 -5.10 -8.84 4.74
C VAL A 92 -5.53 -10.27 5.09
N ALA A 93 -4.87 -11.28 4.52
CA ALA A 93 -5.12 -12.68 4.89
C ALA A 93 -4.81 -12.94 6.37
N ALA A 94 -3.69 -12.44 6.89
CA ALA A 94 -3.30 -12.59 8.29
C ALA A 94 -4.36 -12.04 9.25
N ILE A 95 -4.85 -10.81 9.03
CA ILE A 95 -5.86 -10.23 9.91
C ILE A 95 -7.21 -10.95 9.80
N LEU A 96 -7.61 -11.42 8.61
CA LEU A 96 -8.82 -12.22 8.44
C LEU A 96 -8.72 -13.58 9.15
N ILE A 97 -7.55 -14.24 9.10
CA ILE A 97 -7.29 -15.49 9.84
C ILE A 97 -7.38 -15.25 11.34
N VAL A 98 -6.77 -14.18 11.85
CA VAL A 98 -6.82 -13.85 13.28
C VAL A 98 -8.24 -13.48 13.72
N LEU A 99 -8.99 -12.76 12.88
CA LEU A 99 -10.40 -12.46 13.14
C LEU A 99 -11.25 -13.73 13.19
N LEU A 100 -11.06 -14.65 12.24
CA LEU A 100 -11.74 -15.94 12.24
C LEU A 100 -11.38 -16.74 13.50
N ALA A 101 -10.11 -16.80 13.87
CA ALA A 101 -9.68 -17.45 15.10
C ALA A 101 -10.36 -16.83 16.34
N ASN A 102 -10.43 -15.50 16.41
CA ASN A 102 -11.13 -14.79 17.48
C ASN A 102 -12.64 -15.08 17.52
N ALA A 103 -13.29 -15.18 16.36
CA ALA A 103 -14.70 -15.54 16.25
C ALA A 103 -14.94 -16.97 16.73
N LEU A 104 -14.12 -17.93 16.28
CA LEU A 104 -14.20 -19.33 16.71
C LEU A 104 -13.95 -19.49 18.22
N LEU A 105 -12.97 -18.77 18.77
CA LEU A 105 -12.66 -18.80 20.20
C LEU A 105 -13.82 -18.30 21.08
N THR A 106 -14.71 -17.46 20.54
CA THR A 106 -15.88 -16.93 21.29
C THR A 106 -16.85 -18.04 21.71
N TYR A 107 -16.90 -19.15 20.96
CA TYR A 107 -17.77 -20.29 21.25
C TYR A 107 -17.06 -21.40 22.06
N THR A 108 -15.84 -21.16 22.54
CA THR A 108 -15.01 -22.16 23.23
C THR A 108 -14.67 -21.72 24.66
N PRO A 109 -14.26 -22.65 25.55
CA PRO A 109 -13.77 -22.31 26.89
C PRO A 109 -12.52 -21.42 26.89
N TRP A 110 -11.86 -21.25 25.75
CA TRP A 110 -10.65 -20.44 25.59
C TRP A 110 -10.93 -19.00 25.17
N ALA A 111 -12.15 -18.50 25.41
CA ALA A 111 -12.55 -17.13 25.08
C ALA A 111 -11.57 -16.07 25.66
N ASP A 112 -10.96 -16.32 26.82
CA ASP A 112 -9.96 -15.43 27.44
C ASP A 112 -8.66 -15.27 26.63
N ARG A 113 -8.39 -16.20 25.71
CA ARG A 113 -7.21 -16.21 24.83
C ARG A 113 -7.40 -15.39 23.56
N ARG A 114 -8.57 -14.80 23.32
CA ARG A 114 -8.80 -13.90 22.17
C ARG A 114 -7.72 -12.81 22.08
N PHE A 115 -7.37 -12.44 20.86
CA PHE A 115 -6.52 -11.31 20.58
C PHE A 115 -7.29 -10.01 20.79
N SER A 116 -6.66 -9.05 21.45
CA SER A 116 -7.19 -7.69 21.60
C SER A 116 -7.17 -6.96 20.26
N ARG A 117 -7.94 -5.88 20.14
CA ARG A 117 -7.89 -5.00 18.96
C ARG A 117 -6.46 -4.53 18.66
N GLY A 118 -5.72 -4.15 19.69
CA GLY A 118 -4.32 -3.70 19.55
C GLY A 118 -3.41 -4.80 19.01
N GLU A 119 -3.57 -6.04 19.48
CA GLU A 119 -2.76 -7.17 18.99
C GLU A 119 -3.09 -7.55 17.55
N MET A 120 -4.37 -7.52 17.15
CA MET A 120 -4.78 -7.76 15.76
C MET A 120 -4.19 -6.74 14.80
N LEU A 121 -4.25 -5.45 15.17
CA LEU A 121 -3.67 -4.36 14.38
C LEU A 121 -2.13 -4.48 14.34
N PHE A 122 -1.50 -4.83 15.46
CA PHE A 122 -0.05 -5.08 15.48
C PHE A 122 0.34 -6.21 14.53
N ILE A 123 -0.34 -7.36 14.58
CA ILE A 123 -0.08 -8.49 13.66
C ILE A 123 -0.25 -8.05 12.21
N PHE A 124 -1.34 -7.34 11.89
CA PHE A 124 -1.60 -6.84 10.55
C PHE A 124 -0.47 -5.94 10.02
N PHE A 125 -0.10 -4.90 10.77
CA PHE A 125 0.95 -3.96 10.34
C PHE A 125 2.33 -4.63 10.30
N PHE A 126 2.62 -5.52 11.25
CA PHE A 126 3.87 -6.28 11.27
C PHE A 126 4.02 -7.14 10.00
N VAL A 127 2.98 -7.92 9.65
CA VAL A 127 3.00 -8.75 8.43
C VAL A 127 3.05 -7.87 7.19
N CYS A 128 2.31 -6.77 7.16
CA CYS A 128 2.30 -5.82 6.04
C CYS A 128 3.71 -5.31 5.73
N VAL A 129 4.42 -4.78 6.73
CA VAL A 129 5.76 -4.23 6.54
C VAL A 129 6.79 -5.34 6.28
N SER A 130 6.72 -6.45 7.00
CA SER A 130 7.72 -7.53 6.89
C SER A 130 7.67 -8.23 5.54
N THR A 131 6.47 -8.41 4.97
CA THR A 131 6.31 -9.12 3.69
C THR A 131 6.81 -8.32 2.49
N MET A 132 6.93 -6.99 2.58
CA MET A 132 7.47 -6.16 1.51
C MET A 132 8.91 -6.54 1.13
N ALA A 133 9.71 -6.99 2.11
CA ALA A 133 11.09 -7.42 1.87
C ALA A 133 11.19 -8.65 0.96
N PHE A 134 10.13 -9.47 0.89
CA PHE A 134 10.06 -10.64 0.03
C PHE A 134 9.53 -10.33 -1.37
N SER A 135 9.11 -9.09 -1.64
CA SER A 135 8.49 -8.74 -2.92
C SER A 135 9.41 -9.02 -4.10
N CYS A 136 8.84 -9.46 -5.23
CA CYS A 136 9.57 -9.57 -6.49
C CYS A 136 10.28 -8.25 -6.84
N GLY A 137 9.63 -7.09 -6.62
CA GLY A 137 10.18 -5.77 -6.87
C GLY A 137 11.42 -5.41 -6.05
N VAL A 138 11.63 -6.10 -4.93
CA VAL A 138 12.78 -5.89 -4.04
C VAL A 138 13.78 -7.02 -4.26
N ALA A 139 13.56 -8.20 -3.69
CA ALA A 139 14.59 -9.23 -3.61
C ALA A 139 15.03 -9.76 -4.99
N ARG A 140 14.07 -10.04 -5.89
CA ARG A 140 14.38 -10.60 -7.21
C ARG A 140 15.05 -9.57 -8.12
N PHE A 141 14.50 -8.36 -8.20
CA PHE A 141 15.11 -7.27 -8.97
C PHE A 141 16.49 -6.92 -8.43
N PHE A 142 16.64 -6.83 -7.11
CA PHE A 142 17.89 -6.50 -6.46
C PHE A 142 19.00 -7.52 -6.76
N ILE A 143 18.72 -8.82 -6.60
CA ILE A 143 19.67 -9.88 -6.96
C ILE A 143 20.02 -9.80 -8.45
N ALA A 144 19.01 -9.64 -9.32
CA ALA A 144 19.23 -9.53 -10.76
C ALA A 144 20.07 -8.31 -11.15
N LEU A 145 19.90 -7.15 -10.51
CA LEU A 145 20.70 -5.95 -10.79
C LEU A 145 22.18 -6.15 -10.47
N MET A 146 22.49 -6.98 -9.48
CA MET A 146 23.87 -7.30 -9.11
C MET A 146 24.53 -8.31 -10.05
N THR A 147 23.76 -9.20 -10.68
CA THR A 147 24.29 -10.34 -11.44
C THR A 147 24.10 -10.23 -12.95
N ALA A 148 23.03 -9.57 -13.42
CA ALA A 148 22.66 -9.49 -14.83
C ALA A 148 23.73 -8.84 -15.73
N PRO A 149 24.41 -7.74 -15.33
CA PRO A 149 25.46 -7.15 -16.15
C PRO A 149 26.60 -8.11 -16.46
N PHE A 150 26.88 -9.06 -15.55
CA PHE A 150 27.93 -10.06 -15.70
C PHE A 150 27.45 -11.31 -16.44
N TYR A 151 26.25 -11.80 -16.13
CA TYR A 151 25.68 -13.00 -16.76
C TYR A 151 25.34 -12.78 -18.24
N PHE A 152 24.70 -11.65 -18.57
CA PHE A 152 24.27 -11.35 -19.94
C PHE A 152 25.32 -10.62 -20.79
N ASN A 153 26.56 -10.50 -20.33
CA ASN A 153 27.61 -9.82 -21.09
C ASN A 153 27.90 -10.48 -22.46
N GLN A 154 27.59 -11.78 -22.59
CA GLN A 154 27.80 -12.54 -23.82
C GLN A 154 26.71 -12.30 -24.89
N THR A 155 25.60 -11.63 -24.56
CA THR A 155 24.47 -11.46 -25.49
C THR A 155 24.61 -10.26 -26.44
N GLY A 156 25.81 -9.68 -26.58
CA GLY A 156 26.09 -8.56 -27.49
C GLY A 156 25.63 -7.19 -27.00
N ASN A 157 25.11 -7.10 -25.78
CA ASN A 157 24.81 -5.84 -25.12
C ASN A 157 26.12 -5.21 -24.60
N LYS A 158 26.27 -3.89 -24.65
CA LYS A 158 27.43 -3.12 -24.12
C LYS A 158 27.49 -3.10 -22.58
N LEU A 159 27.26 -4.25 -21.95
CA LEU A 159 27.23 -4.38 -20.50
C LEU A 159 28.64 -4.41 -19.90
N ASP A 160 29.65 -4.73 -20.71
CA ASP A 160 31.07 -4.64 -20.37
C ASP A 160 31.50 -3.20 -20.01
N GLU A 161 30.94 -2.20 -20.68
CA GLU A 161 31.17 -0.79 -20.33
C GLU A 161 30.54 -0.44 -18.98
N ALA A 162 29.34 -0.94 -18.70
CA ALA A 162 28.65 -0.70 -17.44
C ALA A 162 29.37 -1.34 -16.23
N GLN A 163 29.97 -2.53 -16.42
CA GLN A 163 30.71 -3.24 -15.37
C GLN A 163 31.85 -2.41 -14.78
N LYS A 164 32.46 -1.51 -15.56
CA LYS A 164 33.58 -0.65 -15.11
C LYS A 164 33.17 0.32 -13.99
N TYR A 165 31.90 0.68 -13.93
CA TYR A 165 31.36 1.61 -12.94
C TYR A 165 30.72 0.89 -11.75
N LEU A 166 30.65 -0.44 -11.75
CA LEU A 166 30.08 -1.23 -10.68
C LEU A 166 31.14 -1.57 -9.64
N PRO A 167 31.04 -1.06 -8.40
CA PRO A 167 32.03 -1.33 -7.39
C PRO A 167 31.95 -2.78 -6.89
N ASP A 168 33.12 -3.33 -6.56
CA ASP A 168 33.31 -4.72 -6.13
C ASP A 168 32.52 -5.05 -4.85
N TRP A 169 32.37 -4.08 -3.95
CA TRP A 169 31.62 -4.27 -2.70
C TRP A 169 30.10 -4.28 -2.91
N ALA A 170 29.57 -3.81 -4.04
CA ALA A 170 28.13 -3.72 -4.29
C ALA A 170 27.60 -4.82 -5.21
N THR A 171 28.47 -5.69 -5.75
CA THR A 171 28.10 -6.69 -6.76
C THR A 171 28.76 -8.03 -6.48
N VAL A 172 28.20 -9.11 -7.03
CA VAL A 172 28.83 -10.44 -7.00
C VAL A 172 29.53 -10.66 -8.33
N ARG A 173 30.82 -10.98 -8.29
CA ARG A 173 31.67 -11.17 -9.48
C ARG A 173 32.10 -12.61 -9.75
N ASP A 174 31.83 -13.51 -8.82
CA ASP A 174 32.12 -14.94 -8.98
C ASP A 174 31.25 -15.53 -10.10
N PRO A 175 31.83 -16.01 -11.21
CA PRO A 175 31.06 -16.51 -12.35
C PRO A 175 30.20 -17.73 -12.01
N ASP A 176 30.65 -18.60 -11.12
CA ASP A 176 29.93 -19.83 -10.77
C ASP A 176 28.76 -19.49 -9.83
N ALA A 177 28.95 -18.55 -8.90
CA ALA A 177 27.85 -18.02 -8.08
C ALA A 177 26.78 -17.33 -8.94
N ILE A 178 27.20 -16.54 -9.93
CA ILE A 178 26.30 -15.86 -10.86
C ILE A 178 25.53 -16.87 -11.72
N ARG A 179 26.22 -17.85 -12.34
CA ARG A 179 25.54 -18.92 -13.10
C ARG A 179 24.57 -19.70 -12.21
N GLY A 180 24.93 -19.97 -10.96
CA GLY A 180 24.07 -20.65 -9.99
C GLY A 180 22.72 -19.98 -9.74
N VAL A 181 22.63 -18.66 -9.88
CA VAL A 181 21.36 -17.89 -9.77
C VAL A 181 20.43 -18.17 -10.95
N TYR A 182 20.97 -18.29 -12.17
CA TYR A 182 20.17 -18.40 -13.40
C TYR A 182 19.98 -19.85 -13.86
N GLU A 183 20.97 -20.71 -13.68
CA GLU A 183 21.03 -22.09 -14.18
C GLU A 183 20.80 -23.15 -13.09
N ALA A 184 20.60 -22.72 -11.85
CA ALA A 184 20.50 -23.52 -10.63
C ALA A 184 21.79 -24.23 -10.19
N LEU A 185 21.99 -24.34 -8.88
CA LEU A 185 23.19 -24.95 -8.26
C LEU A 185 23.24 -26.49 -8.27
N ARG A 186 22.23 -27.18 -8.82
CA ARG A 186 22.14 -28.66 -8.94
C ARG A 186 22.58 -29.45 -7.68
N GLY A 187 22.23 -28.96 -6.49
CA GLY A 187 22.55 -29.61 -5.21
C GLY A 187 23.86 -29.15 -4.56
N ALA A 188 24.63 -28.27 -5.19
CA ALA A 188 25.74 -27.59 -4.55
C ALA A 188 25.23 -26.59 -3.49
N PRO A 189 25.97 -26.39 -2.38
CA PRO A 189 25.62 -25.40 -1.37
C PRO A 189 25.73 -23.98 -1.93
N ILE A 190 24.93 -23.06 -1.38
CA ILE A 190 24.99 -21.64 -1.74
C ILE A 190 26.35 -21.08 -1.28
N PRO A 191 27.13 -20.42 -2.17
CA PRO A 191 28.44 -19.87 -1.82
C PRO A 191 28.31 -18.56 -1.03
N TRP A 192 27.80 -18.61 0.20
CA TRP A 192 27.50 -17.42 1.02
C TRP A 192 28.67 -16.43 1.15
N GLY A 193 29.91 -16.92 1.13
CA GLY A 193 31.11 -16.08 1.25
C GLY A 193 31.19 -14.93 0.23
N VAL A 194 30.73 -15.15 -1.01
CA VAL A 194 30.73 -14.10 -2.04
C VAL A 194 29.52 -13.16 -1.96
N TRP A 195 28.46 -13.57 -1.25
CA TRP A 195 27.22 -12.82 -1.12
C TRP A 195 27.18 -11.93 0.12
N VAL A 196 27.79 -12.36 1.24
CA VAL A 196 27.67 -11.66 2.53
C VAL A 196 28.15 -10.21 2.44
N GLY A 197 29.28 -9.93 1.80
CA GLY A 197 29.82 -8.57 1.66
C GLY A 197 28.83 -7.63 0.96
N PRO A 198 28.44 -7.92 -0.28
CA PRO A 198 27.44 -7.12 -0.99
C PRO A 198 26.09 -7.04 -0.28
N LEU A 199 25.56 -8.15 0.25
CA LEU A 199 24.28 -8.14 0.95
C LEU A 199 24.30 -7.25 2.19
N LEU A 200 25.38 -7.25 2.97
CA LEU A 200 25.52 -6.38 4.14
C LEU A 200 25.64 -4.90 3.76
N ALA A 201 26.39 -4.57 2.71
CA ALA A 201 26.51 -3.20 2.23
C ALA A 201 25.14 -2.63 1.82
N TRP A 202 24.38 -3.41 1.04
CA TRP A 202 23.04 -3.02 0.61
C TRP A 202 22.00 -3.05 1.73
N LEU A 203 22.09 -3.98 2.68
CA LEU A 203 21.27 -3.95 3.88
C LEU A 203 21.48 -2.65 4.66
N GLY A 204 22.74 -2.23 4.84
CA GLY A 204 23.07 -0.94 5.46
C GLY A 204 22.44 0.24 4.73
N PHE A 205 22.53 0.25 3.39
CA PHE A 205 21.88 1.26 2.56
C PHE A 205 20.35 1.26 2.72
N PHE A 206 19.69 0.10 2.64
CA PHE A 206 18.23 0.01 2.77
C PHE A 206 17.74 0.40 4.16
N VAL A 207 18.47 0.05 5.22
CA VAL A 207 18.16 0.51 6.58
C VAL A 207 18.31 2.02 6.69
N ALA A 208 19.39 2.60 6.15
CA ALA A 208 19.58 4.05 6.13
C ALA A 208 18.48 4.77 5.33
N LEU A 209 18.10 4.23 4.16
CA LEU A 209 17.01 4.75 3.34
C LEU A 209 15.67 4.67 4.06
N TRP A 210 15.37 3.52 4.70
CA TRP A 210 14.17 3.35 5.49
C TRP A 210 14.10 4.33 6.65
N LEU A 211 15.21 4.54 7.38
CA LEU A 211 15.31 5.54 8.45
C LEU A 211 15.09 6.95 7.91
N ALA A 212 15.72 7.31 6.79
CA ALA A 212 15.53 8.62 6.16
C ALA A 212 14.07 8.86 5.77
N MET A 213 13.41 7.86 5.19
CA MET A 213 11.98 7.91 4.87
C MET A 213 11.12 8.03 6.12
N MET A 214 11.43 7.30 7.18
CA MET A 214 10.73 7.43 8.47
C MET A 214 10.91 8.83 9.06
N CYS A 215 12.11 9.42 9.01
CA CYS A 215 12.34 10.79 9.44
C CYS A 215 11.51 11.79 8.63
N LEU A 216 11.42 11.60 7.31
CA LEU A 216 10.62 12.46 6.43
C LEU A 216 9.12 12.32 6.74
N VAL A 217 8.63 11.10 6.90
CA VAL A 217 7.24 10.83 7.31
C VAL A 217 6.95 11.48 8.66
N MET A 218 7.81 11.33 9.66
CA MET A 218 7.64 11.93 10.98
C MET A 218 7.62 13.47 10.92
N LEU A 219 8.44 14.07 10.05
CA LEU A 219 8.46 15.51 9.83
C LEU A 219 7.15 16.01 9.18
N MET A 220 6.64 15.27 8.19
CA MET A 220 5.43 15.63 7.44
C MET A 220 4.13 15.18 8.11
N HIS A 221 4.19 14.25 9.07
CA HIS A 221 3.03 13.65 9.72
C HIS A 221 2.10 14.70 10.34
N ARG A 222 2.65 15.65 11.12
CA ARG A 222 1.86 16.73 11.71
C ARG A 222 1.20 17.62 10.65
N PRO A 223 1.94 18.20 9.67
CA PRO A 223 1.34 18.95 8.57
C PRO A 223 0.22 18.19 7.84
N TRP A 224 0.44 16.92 7.50
CA TRP A 224 -0.56 16.11 6.79
C TRP A 224 -1.84 15.90 7.60
N VAL A 225 -1.72 15.66 8.91
CA VAL A 225 -2.87 15.42 9.78
C VAL A 225 -3.60 16.72 10.10
N GLU A 226 -2.87 17.76 10.50
CA GLU A 226 -3.47 18.98 11.06
C GLU A 226 -3.90 20.00 9.99
N LYS A 227 -3.10 20.17 8.93
CA LYS A 227 -3.34 21.20 7.90
C LYS A 227 -4.04 20.63 6.67
N GLU A 228 -3.51 19.54 6.12
CA GLU A 228 -4.01 18.95 4.88
C GLU A 228 -5.16 17.96 5.12
N LYS A 229 -5.35 17.52 6.37
CA LYS A 229 -6.38 16.54 6.77
C LYS A 229 -6.38 15.32 5.86
N LEU A 230 -5.18 14.84 5.55
CA LEU A 230 -4.99 13.73 4.62
C LEU A 230 -5.73 12.49 5.15
N THR A 231 -6.66 11.98 4.37
CA THR A 231 -7.35 10.73 4.68
C THR A 231 -6.36 9.57 4.54
N PHE A 232 -6.36 8.64 5.50
CA PHE A 232 -5.55 7.41 5.44
C PHE A 232 -6.43 6.19 5.10
N PRO A 233 -6.90 6.05 3.85
CA PRO A 233 -7.87 5.02 3.46
C PRO A 233 -7.36 3.60 3.72
N LEU A 234 -6.05 3.36 3.59
CA LEU A 234 -5.43 2.06 3.79
C LEU A 234 -5.56 1.53 5.23
N VAL A 235 -5.71 2.42 6.21
CA VAL A 235 -5.86 2.07 7.63
C VAL A 235 -7.33 1.89 8.01
N GLN A 236 -8.28 2.37 7.20
CA GLN A 236 -9.72 2.27 7.51
C GLN A 236 -10.18 0.82 7.56
N LEU A 237 -9.84 0.01 6.55
CA LEU A 237 -10.23 -1.40 6.50
C LEU A 237 -9.83 -2.17 7.77
N PRO A 238 -8.55 -2.24 8.20
CA PRO A 238 -8.17 -2.98 9.40
C PRO A 238 -8.79 -2.40 10.68
N LEU A 239 -9.05 -1.08 10.73
CA LEU A 239 -9.75 -0.47 11.86
C LEU A 239 -11.23 -0.87 11.93
N GLU A 240 -11.93 -0.94 10.80
CA GLU A 240 -13.36 -1.27 10.71
C GLU A 240 -13.61 -2.76 11.00
N ILE A 241 -12.80 -3.66 10.43
CA ILE A 241 -12.95 -5.10 10.64
C ILE A 241 -12.53 -5.56 12.04
N THR A 242 -11.85 -4.70 12.82
CA THR A 242 -11.48 -4.98 14.21
C THR A 242 -12.35 -4.22 15.23
N ASP A 243 -13.29 -3.39 14.77
CA ASP A 243 -14.17 -2.61 15.65
C ASP A 243 -15.32 -3.46 16.19
N THR A 244 -15.04 -4.24 17.23
CA THR A 244 -16.07 -5.03 17.94
C THR A 244 -16.76 -4.15 18.97
N GLN A 245 -17.97 -3.67 18.65
CA GLN A 245 -18.77 -2.92 19.61
C GLN A 245 -19.38 -3.85 20.68
N PRO A 246 -19.52 -3.40 21.94
CA PRO A 246 -20.04 -4.24 23.03
C PRO A 246 -21.44 -4.83 22.77
N ARG A 247 -22.25 -4.15 21.96
CA ARG A 247 -23.64 -4.54 21.64
C ARG A 247 -23.78 -5.51 20.47
N SER A 248 -22.72 -5.81 19.71
CA SER A 248 -22.83 -6.53 18.42
C SER A 248 -22.60 -8.05 18.49
N GLY A 249 -22.60 -8.66 19.68
CA GLY A 249 -22.36 -10.10 19.82
C GLY A 249 -20.97 -10.54 19.36
N GLY A 250 -20.00 -9.61 19.30
CA GLY A 250 -18.61 -9.87 18.92
C GLY A 250 -18.31 -9.79 17.43
N ILE A 251 -19.31 -9.59 16.55
CA ILE A 251 -19.10 -9.40 15.11
C ILE A 251 -19.03 -7.90 14.78
N PRO A 252 -17.97 -7.42 14.12
CA PRO A 252 -17.86 -6.03 13.69
C PRO A 252 -19.02 -5.59 12.77
N PRO A 253 -19.52 -4.34 12.87
CA PRO A 253 -20.59 -3.83 12.01
C PRO A 253 -20.29 -3.95 10.51
N PHE A 254 -19.02 -3.83 10.12
CA PHE A 254 -18.55 -4.00 8.75
C PHE A 254 -19.07 -5.28 8.10
N PHE A 255 -18.94 -6.43 8.79
CA PHE A 255 -19.38 -7.74 8.29
C PHE A 255 -20.90 -7.93 8.24
N ARG A 256 -21.68 -6.98 8.77
CA ARG A 256 -23.14 -7.01 8.74
C ARG A 256 -23.72 -6.16 7.61
N ASN A 257 -22.89 -5.38 6.92
CA ASN A 257 -23.35 -4.47 5.87
C ASN A 257 -23.66 -5.25 4.56
N PRO A 258 -24.92 -5.28 4.09
CA PRO A 258 -25.29 -5.99 2.87
C PRO A 258 -24.67 -5.36 1.61
N VAL A 259 -24.40 -4.06 1.60
CA VAL A 259 -23.77 -3.37 0.46
C VAL A 259 -22.33 -3.83 0.28
N MET A 260 -21.60 -4.02 1.39
CA MET A 260 -20.24 -4.58 1.37
C MET A 260 -20.27 -5.99 0.77
N TRP A 261 -21.19 -6.85 1.22
CA TRP A 261 -21.32 -8.20 0.68
C TRP A 261 -21.76 -8.25 -0.78
N ALA A 262 -22.58 -7.30 -1.25
CA ALA A 262 -22.91 -7.18 -2.66
C ALA A 262 -21.68 -6.86 -3.52
N GLY A 263 -20.85 -5.90 -3.09
CA GLY A 263 -19.60 -5.56 -3.76
C GLY A 263 -18.56 -6.69 -3.73
N PHE A 264 -18.44 -7.36 -2.58
CA PHE A 264 -17.62 -8.56 -2.44
C PHE A 264 -18.11 -9.68 -3.35
N ALA A 265 -19.40 -10.00 -3.35
CA ALA A 265 -19.98 -11.06 -4.17
C ALA A 265 -19.78 -10.79 -5.66
N LEU A 266 -19.95 -9.54 -6.10
CA LEU A 266 -19.69 -9.15 -7.49
C LEU A 266 -18.24 -9.42 -7.90
N SER A 267 -17.29 -8.94 -7.08
CA SER A 267 -15.85 -9.13 -7.35
C SER A 267 -15.44 -10.59 -7.21
N PHE A 268 -15.99 -11.31 -6.24
CA PHE A 268 -15.74 -12.72 -5.99
C PHE A 268 -16.23 -13.59 -7.14
N VAL A 269 -17.48 -13.39 -7.60
CA VAL A 269 -18.03 -14.13 -8.74
C VAL A 269 -17.23 -13.84 -10.01
N PHE A 270 -16.88 -12.57 -10.25
CA PHE A 270 -16.02 -12.18 -11.38
C PHE A 270 -14.69 -12.93 -11.39
N ASN A 271 -13.95 -12.87 -10.28
CA ASN A 271 -12.63 -13.49 -10.17
C ASN A 271 -12.73 -15.03 -10.11
N LEU A 272 -13.75 -15.59 -9.45
CA LEU A 272 -13.96 -17.03 -9.37
C LEU A 272 -14.23 -17.63 -10.75
N ALA A 273 -15.05 -17.00 -11.58
CA ALA A 273 -15.29 -17.45 -12.95
C ALA A 273 -13.98 -17.51 -13.77
N ASN A 274 -13.12 -16.49 -13.61
CA ASN A 274 -11.81 -16.45 -14.28
C ASN A 274 -10.84 -17.50 -13.74
N ILE A 275 -10.83 -17.76 -12.43
CA ILE A 275 -10.01 -18.82 -11.81
C ILE A 275 -10.48 -20.19 -12.31
N ILE A 276 -11.80 -20.44 -12.35
CA ILE A 276 -12.37 -21.69 -12.86
C ILE A 276 -11.98 -21.87 -14.33
N HIS A 277 -12.10 -20.83 -15.17
CA HIS A 277 -11.66 -20.91 -16.57
C HIS A 277 -10.16 -21.21 -16.70
N ALA A 278 -9.32 -20.65 -15.83
CA ALA A 278 -7.89 -20.92 -15.86
C ALA A 278 -7.55 -22.40 -15.56
N VAL A 279 -8.32 -23.06 -14.70
CA VAL A 279 -8.16 -24.49 -14.37
C VAL A 279 -8.90 -25.40 -15.36
N ALA A 280 -10.07 -24.97 -15.82
CA ALA A 280 -10.95 -25.68 -16.74
C ALA A 280 -11.41 -24.73 -17.87
N PRO A 281 -10.65 -24.66 -18.99
CA PRO A 281 -10.90 -23.70 -20.07
C PRO A 281 -12.27 -23.83 -20.76
N SER A 282 -13.01 -24.90 -20.50
CA SER A 282 -14.39 -25.10 -20.97
C SER A 282 -15.41 -24.15 -20.34
N PHE A 283 -15.13 -23.61 -19.16
CA PHE A 283 -16.01 -22.66 -18.48
C PHE A 283 -15.82 -21.25 -19.07
N PRO A 284 -16.85 -20.43 -19.33
CA PRO A 284 -16.65 -19.09 -19.89
C PRO A 284 -15.90 -18.15 -18.94
N ALA A 285 -14.84 -17.50 -19.42
CA ALA A 285 -14.18 -16.39 -18.72
C ALA A 285 -14.72 -15.03 -19.15
N TRP A 286 -14.64 -14.07 -18.25
CA TRP A 286 -14.85 -12.67 -18.57
C TRP A 286 -13.52 -12.00 -18.93
N LYS A 287 -13.53 -11.15 -19.97
CA LYS A 287 -12.30 -10.48 -20.42
C LYS A 287 -11.82 -9.50 -19.35
N ASN A 288 -10.65 -9.79 -18.79
CA ASN A 288 -9.97 -8.96 -17.78
C ASN A 288 -9.43 -7.64 -18.34
N ALA A 289 -9.27 -7.55 -19.66
CA ALA A 289 -8.84 -6.32 -20.32
C ALA A 289 -9.39 -6.24 -21.74
N PHE A 290 -9.59 -5.01 -22.19
CA PHE A 290 -9.90 -4.67 -23.57
C PHE A 290 -8.87 -3.65 -24.05
N SER A 291 -8.08 -4.02 -25.06
CA SER A 291 -7.10 -3.15 -25.68
C SER A 291 -7.57 -2.75 -27.07
N PHE A 292 -7.46 -1.46 -27.39
CA PHE A 292 -7.76 -0.94 -28.72
C PHE A 292 -6.75 0.13 -29.13
N VAL A 293 -6.52 0.24 -30.43
CA VAL A 293 -5.61 1.25 -31.00
C VAL A 293 -6.46 2.34 -31.63
N PRO A 294 -6.53 3.55 -31.03
CA PRO A 294 -7.42 4.61 -31.50
C PRO A 294 -6.94 5.25 -32.82
N PHE A 295 -5.62 5.28 -33.06
CA PHE A 295 -5.02 5.93 -34.23
C PHE A 295 -3.93 5.07 -34.85
N THR A 296 -3.90 5.01 -36.17
CA THR A 296 -2.93 4.20 -36.93
C THR A 296 -1.93 5.03 -37.73
N GLN A 297 -2.18 6.34 -37.91
CA GLN A 297 -1.32 7.23 -38.69
C GLN A 297 -0.55 8.22 -37.81
N PRO A 298 0.75 8.49 -38.10
CA PRO A 298 1.53 9.50 -37.40
C PRO A 298 0.95 10.91 -37.60
N PRO A 299 1.10 11.82 -36.61
CA PRO A 299 1.76 11.61 -35.31
C PRO A 299 0.86 10.94 -34.25
N LEU A 300 -0.46 10.85 -34.50
CA LEU A 300 -1.44 10.35 -33.54
C LEU A 300 -1.28 8.86 -33.22
N SER A 301 -0.67 8.08 -34.12
CA SER A 301 -0.31 6.68 -33.86
C SER A 301 0.57 6.49 -32.62
N ALA A 302 1.27 7.53 -32.16
CA ALA A 302 2.10 7.51 -30.96
C ALA A 302 1.30 7.41 -29.65
N VAL A 303 -0.01 7.64 -29.66
CA VAL A 303 -0.88 7.34 -28.50
C VAL A 303 -0.78 5.86 -28.11
N GLY A 304 -0.52 4.98 -29.08
CA GLY A 304 -0.40 3.53 -28.85
C GLY A 304 -1.72 2.87 -28.45
N ALA A 305 -1.65 1.60 -28.04
CA ALA A 305 -2.82 0.86 -27.59
C ALA A 305 -3.28 1.35 -26.22
N LEU A 306 -4.56 1.70 -26.12
CA LEU A 306 -5.23 1.99 -24.86
C LEU A 306 -5.82 0.68 -24.32
N THR A 307 -5.44 0.32 -23.10
CA THR A 307 -5.91 -0.91 -22.44
C THR A 307 -6.79 -0.55 -21.25
N ILE A 308 -8.06 -0.94 -21.32
CA ILE A 308 -9.02 -0.82 -20.22
C ILE A 308 -9.05 -2.15 -19.48
N HIS A 309 -8.73 -2.15 -18.20
CA HIS A 309 -8.77 -3.35 -17.36
C HIS A 309 -10.13 -3.45 -16.66
N ASN A 310 -10.85 -4.55 -16.90
CA ASN A 310 -12.11 -4.84 -16.23
C ASN A 310 -11.82 -5.56 -14.91
N ARG A 311 -11.61 -4.78 -13.86
CA ARG A 311 -11.29 -5.27 -12.51
C ARG A 311 -12.25 -4.65 -11.50
N PRO A 312 -13.41 -5.27 -11.21
CA PRO A 312 -14.43 -4.69 -10.33
C PRO A 312 -13.89 -4.37 -8.93
N GLU A 313 -12.92 -5.14 -8.44
CA GLU A 313 -12.25 -4.87 -7.17
C GLU A 313 -11.49 -3.53 -7.16
N LEU A 314 -10.87 -3.14 -8.29
CA LEU A 314 -10.17 -1.86 -8.39
C LEU A 314 -11.13 -0.67 -8.45
N ILE A 315 -12.33 -0.87 -8.98
CA ILE A 315 -13.40 0.15 -8.95
C ILE A 315 -13.80 0.40 -7.49
N GLY A 316 -13.92 -0.66 -6.70
CA GLY A 316 -14.18 -0.57 -5.26
C GLY A 316 -13.08 0.19 -4.51
N PHE A 317 -11.81 -0.10 -4.79
CA PHE A 317 -10.70 0.66 -4.20
C PHE A 317 -10.63 2.11 -4.69
N GLY A 318 -11.00 2.37 -5.95
CA GLY A 318 -11.07 3.73 -6.51
C GLY A 318 -12.01 4.65 -5.73
N TYR A 319 -13.07 4.12 -5.10
CA TYR A 319 -13.94 4.89 -4.21
C TYR A 319 -13.21 5.43 -2.96
N LEU A 320 -12.18 4.72 -2.49
CA LEU A 320 -11.39 5.13 -1.33
C LEU A 320 -10.32 6.18 -1.69
N VAL A 321 -10.05 6.37 -2.97
CA VAL A 321 -9.04 7.34 -3.46
C VAL A 321 -9.69 8.71 -3.61
N SER A 322 -8.97 9.77 -3.23
CA SER A 322 -9.48 11.12 -3.38
C SER A 322 -9.66 11.49 -4.86
N ALA A 323 -10.61 12.39 -5.13
CA ALA A 323 -10.86 12.88 -6.48
C ALA A 323 -9.62 13.60 -7.07
N GLU A 324 -8.86 14.31 -6.22
CA GLU A 324 -7.63 14.99 -6.62
C GLU A 324 -6.55 14.02 -7.10
N ILE A 325 -6.30 12.94 -6.35
CA ILE A 325 -5.34 11.90 -6.75
C ILE A 325 -5.81 11.22 -8.04
N SER A 326 -7.10 10.90 -8.13
CA SER A 326 -7.68 10.28 -9.33
C SER A 326 -7.54 11.19 -10.56
N PHE A 327 -7.74 12.50 -10.39
CA PHE A 327 -7.54 13.49 -11.43
C PHE A 327 -6.06 13.58 -11.84
N SER A 328 -5.13 13.64 -10.89
CA SER A 328 -3.69 13.67 -11.18
C SER A 328 -3.24 12.45 -11.99
N ILE A 329 -3.69 11.25 -11.62
CA ILE A 329 -3.36 10.02 -12.37
C ILE A 329 -3.83 10.13 -13.83
N TRP A 330 -5.08 10.55 -14.04
CA TRP A 330 -5.64 10.71 -15.39
C TRP A 330 -4.96 11.83 -16.17
N ALA A 331 -4.72 12.98 -15.54
CA ALA A 331 -4.09 14.13 -16.19
C ALA A 331 -2.65 13.81 -16.61
N THR A 332 -1.86 13.18 -15.75
CA THR A 332 -0.49 12.76 -16.07
C THR A 332 -0.46 11.71 -17.15
N PHE A 333 -1.38 10.74 -17.13
CA PHE A 333 -1.52 9.76 -18.21
C PHE A 333 -1.80 10.45 -19.56
N LEU A 334 -2.72 11.40 -19.60
CA LEU A 334 -3.02 12.14 -20.83
C LEU A 334 -1.85 13.02 -21.28
N LEU A 335 -1.13 13.63 -20.35
CA LEU A 335 0.07 14.41 -20.62
C LEU A 335 1.17 13.55 -21.26
N GLU A 336 1.38 12.33 -20.75
CA GLU A 336 2.33 11.36 -21.30
C GLU A 336 1.97 11.00 -22.75
N ARG A 337 0.68 10.73 -23.02
CA ARG A 337 0.20 10.44 -24.38
C ARG A 337 0.35 11.65 -25.31
N LEU A 338 0.09 12.85 -24.81
CA LEU A 338 0.29 14.08 -25.57
C LEU A 338 1.76 14.30 -25.89
N ALA A 339 2.66 14.09 -24.92
CA ALA A 339 4.11 14.19 -25.12
C ALA A 339 4.59 13.20 -26.19
N ALA A 340 4.11 11.95 -26.18
CA ALA A 340 4.40 10.96 -27.20
C ALA A 340 3.98 11.43 -28.61
N VAL A 341 2.78 12.01 -28.74
CA VAL A 341 2.28 12.56 -30.02
C VAL A 341 3.11 13.74 -30.50
N VAL A 342 3.44 14.69 -29.61
CA VAL A 342 4.26 15.87 -29.97
C VAL A 342 5.64 15.42 -30.45
N MET A 343 6.30 14.51 -29.73
CA MET A 343 7.61 14.00 -30.10
C MET A 343 7.58 13.21 -31.42
N SER A 344 6.52 12.44 -31.66
CA SER A 344 6.31 11.76 -32.95
C SER A 344 6.13 12.75 -34.09
N GLY A 345 5.42 13.86 -33.84
CA GLY A 345 5.29 14.98 -34.77
C GLY A 345 6.62 15.67 -35.09
N MET A 346 7.55 15.71 -34.13
CA MET A 346 8.91 16.23 -34.30
C MET A 346 9.86 15.23 -35.00
N GLY A 347 9.40 14.01 -35.31
CA GLY A 347 10.17 13.02 -36.06
C GLY A 347 10.87 11.94 -35.22
N TYR A 348 10.74 11.97 -33.89
CA TYR A 348 11.26 10.90 -33.01
C TYR A 348 10.35 9.67 -33.10
N ARG A 349 10.88 8.54 -33.57
CA ARG A 349 10.11 7.31 -33.88
C ARG A 349 10.72 6.02 -33.31
N GLU A 350 11.52 6.13 -32.25
CA GLU A 350 12.10 4.94 -31.62
C GLU A 350 11.03 4.11 -30.90
N ALA A 351 11.21 2.78 -30.91
CA ALA A 351 10.34 1.88 -30.19
C ALA A 351 10.60 2.01 -28.68
N GLY A 352 9.53 2.13 -27.89
CA GLY A 352 9.62 2.40 -26.44
C GLY A 352 9.41 3.87 -26.10
N PHE A 353 9.76 4.80 -26.99
CA PHE A 353 9.66 6.25 -26.73
C PHE A 353 8.23 6.72 -26.38
N PRO A 354 8.02 7.57 -25.35
CA PRO A 354 9.00 8.28 -24.50
C PRO A 354 9.58 7.48 -23.31
N PHE A 355 9.53 6.14 -23.33
CA PHE A 355 10.04 5.24 -22.29
C PHE A 355 11.34 4.54 -22.69
#